data_AF-A0AA47JMN1-F1
#
_entry.id   AF-A0AA47JMN1-F1
#
_cell.length_a   1.000
_cell.length_b   1.000
_cell.length_c   1.000
_cell.angle_alpha   90.00
_cell.angle_beta   90.00
_cell.angle_gamma   90.00
#
_symmetry.space_group_name_H-M   'P 1'
#
loop_
_entity.id
_entity.type
_entity.pdbx_description
1 polymer ?
#
loop_
_entity_poly.entity_id
_entity_poly.type
_entity_poly.pdbx_seq_one_letter_code
_entity_poly.pdbx_strand_id
1 'polypeptide(L)'
;MFFSKRFFPYFVTQCLGALNDNIYKNVLLLMVTYSQIDNLPISVNLFVNLAAGLFILPFFLFSAHAGAVADSMDKAKLIRRLKLIELAIMSCAATAIATQSAMLMLVLLFMTGTQSAYFGPVKYALLPQALKPNELVKGNAWVEMGTFLSILIGTLSAGLLLAIPNGTLIASCVVIALSLLGFMSSVNIPTMPSQSTDKAKFEPFSGLKNTLKVAKKQRGIWMSILAISWFWFMGATYLTQFPNFAREHLFADSTVVSLLLALFSIGIATGSWLCEKLSFNHVELGILPFGILGLTVFGVDLLWAVPSYPSLPVHFYDVQNFVAESKHLRVMIDLFLVGVSGGVFIVPLYAFIQSRSNKGECARAIAANNIMNALFMVVSALVSIVVLSVLELSIVELFAMMAIGNFFVAIYVYRQVPEFTQRFISYLLSHCMYRVSAKGRQHIPEQGAALIVANHVSYVDALILMGTSTRPVRFVMDKSISELPVLKYVFRHAGVIPICSPRKCADTYRRAFEQIEQALNDGEVVCIFPEGRLTSNGELGEFRPGVEKILERNPVPVIPMALKGLWGSFFSHKDGHALTKRPTRFWSKVDVVIGEVLSPAPLNRHQLQQQVQDLLG
;
A
#
# COMPACT_ATOMS: atom_id res chain seq x y z
N MET A 1 -1.04 -11.35 17.40
CA MET A 1 -1.91 -10.50 16.54
C MET A 1 -2.90 -11.35 15.73
N PHE A 2 -2.45 -12.25 14.85
CA PHE A 2 -3.35 -13.01 13.94
C PHE A 2 -4.53 -13.72 14.64
N PHE A 3 -4.28 -14.66 15.56
CA PHE A 3 -5.32 -15.42 16.28
C PHE A 3 -6.06 -14.63 17.38
N SER A 4 -5.93 -13.29 17.41
CA SER A 4 -6.62 -12.49 18.41
C SER A 4 -8.10 -12.29 18.07
N LYS A 5 -8.95 -12.19 19.10
CA LYS A 5 -10.40 -11.93 18.93
C LYS A 5 -10.70 -10.66 18.12
N ARG A 6 -9.81 -9.67 18.15
CA ARG A 6 -9.94 -8.40 17.41
C ARG A 6 -9.62 -8.50 15.91
N PHE A 7 -8.95 -9.56 15.45
CA PHE A 7 -8.52 -9.68 14.05
C PHE A 7 -9.00 -10.96 13.37
N PHE A 8 -8.86 -12.13 14.00
CA PHE A 8 -9.14 -13.41 13.35
C PHE A 8 -10.58 -13.56 12.82
N PRO A 9 -11.64 -13.23 13.59
CA PRO A 9 -13.00 -13.34 13.09
C PRO A 9 -13.26 -12.41 11.90
N TYR A 10 -12.72 -11.19 11.95
CA TYR A 10 -12.76 -10.24 10.84
C TYR A 10 -12.05 -10.79 9.60
N PHE A 11 -10.84 -11.33 9.76
CA PHE A 11 -10.06 -11.91 8.68
C PHE A 11 -10.77 -13.08 7.99
N VAL A 12 -11.37 -13.99 8.76
CA VAL A 12 -12.17 -15.10 8.22
C VAL A 12 -13.41 -14.57 7.51
N THR A 13 -14.11 -13.60 8.11
CA THR A 13 -15.32 -13.00 7.53
C THR A 13 -15.06 -12.40 6.15
N GLN A 14 -13.96 -11.67 5.98
CA GLN A 14 -13.62 -11.03 4.71
C GLN A 14 -13.10 -12.03 3.66
N CYS A 15 -12.31 -13.04 4.06
CA CYS A 15 -11.89 -14.12 3.15
C CYS A 15 -13.10 -14.89 2.60
N LEU A 16 -14.02 -15.30 3.48
CA LEU A 16 -15.22 -16.03 3.07
C LEU A 16 -16.12 -15.21 2.15
N GLY A 17 -16.25 -13.90 2.39
CA GLY A 17 -16.97 -13.00 1.48
C GLY A 17 -16.32 -12.95 0.10
N ALA A 18 -15.01 -12.65 0.03
CA ALA A 18 -14.28 -12.60 -1.23
C ALA A 18 -14.31 -13.94 -1.99
N LEU A 19 -14.19 -15.06 -1.27
CA LEU A 19 -14.28 -16.41 -1.85
C LEU A 19 -15.67 -16.64 -2.46
N ASN A 20 -16.72 -16.33 -1.71
CA ASN A 20 -18.10 -16.57 -2.13
C ASN A 20 -18.50 -15.71 -3.35
N ASP A 21 -18.14 -14.43 -3.35
CA ASP A 21 -18.36 -13.52 -4.47
C ASP A 21 -17.74 -14.06 -5.76
N ASN A 22 -16.51 -14.61 -5.66
CA ASN A 22 -15.80 -15.16 -6.82
C ASN A 22 -16.34 -16.52 -7.25
N ILE A 23 -16.76 -17.39 -6.33
CA ILE A 23 -17.45 -18.64 -6.71
C ILE A 23 -18.73 -18.31 -7.45
N TYR A 24 -19.58 -17.45 -6.88
CA TYR A 24 -20.86 -17.09 -7.48
C TYR A 24 -20.70 -16.47 -8.88
N LYS A 25 -19.83 -15.46 -8.99
CA LYS A 25 -19.56 -14.79 -10.28
C LYS A 25 -19.06 -15.78 -11.32
N ASN A 26 -18.10 -16.62 -11.00
CA ASN A 26 -17.51 -17.55 -11.98
C ASN A 26 -18.46 -18.70 -12.32
N VAL A 27 -19.24 -19.23 -11.36
CA VAL A 27 -20.31 -20.21 -11.64
C VAL A 27 -21.31 -19.63 -12.64
N LEU A 28 -21.79 -18.40 -12.41
CA LEU A 28 -22.69 -17.70 -13.31
C LEU A 28 -22.12 -17.57 -14.73
N LEU A 29 -20.88 -17.09 -14.85
CA LEU A 29 -20.24 -16.89 -16.15
C LEU A 29 -20.04 -18.22 -16.90
N LEU A 30 -19.62 -19.27 -16.20
CA LEU A 30 -19.38 -20.59 -16.79
C LEU A 30 -20.68 -21.28 -17.23
N MET A 31 -21.74 -21.22 -16.43
CA MET A 31 -23.04 -21.80 -16.81
C MET A 31 -23.60 -21.19 -18.10
N VAL A 32 -23.46 -19.88 -18.26
CA VAL A 32 -23.91 -19.16 -19.46
C VAL A 32 -23.00 -19.41 -20.66
N THR A 33 -21.68 -19.44 -20.45
CA THR A 33 -20.71 -19.61 -21.54
C THR A 33 -20.74 -21.02 -22.13
N TYR A 34 -20.88 -22.05 -21.28
CA TYR A 34 -20.89 -23.45 -21.71
C TYR A 34 -22.30 -23.99 -22.01
N SER A 35 -23.27 -23.10 -22.29
CA SER A 35 -24.62 -23.45 -22.74
C SER A 35 -25.35 -24.46 -21.85
N GLN A 36 -25.12 -24.42 -20.53
CA GLN A 36 -25.94 -25.19 -19.57
C GLN A 36 -27.34 -24.55 -19.38
N ILE A 37 -27.60 -23.43 -20.06
CA ILE A 37 -28.85 -22.67 -20.00
C ILE A 37 -29.34 -22.51 -21.44
N ASP A 38 -30.31 -23.33 -21.83
CA ASP A 38 -30.75 -23.48 -23.23
C ASP A 38 -31.49 -22.27 -23.82
N ASN A 39 -31.88 -21.28 -23.00
CA ASN A 39 -32.73 -20.15 -23.40
C ASN A 39 -32.27 -18.80 -22.81
N LEU A 40 -31.16 -18.26 -23.30
CA LEU A 40 -30.74 -16.90 -22.95
C LEU A 40 -31.47 -15.87 -23.83
N PRO A 41 -32.11 -14.83 -23.27
CA PRO A 41 -32.79 -13.79 -24.05
C PRO A 41 -31.83 -12.78 -24.71
N ILE A 42 -30.53 -12.86 -24.39
CA ILE A 42 -29.48 -11.99 -24.92
C ILE A 42 -28.27 -12.85 -25.32
N SER A 43 -27.38 -12.31 -26.16
CA SER A 43 -26.15 -13.03 -26.52
C SER A 43 -25.26 -13.29 -25.30
N VAL A 44 -24.53 -14.43 -25.32
CA VAL A 44 -23.54 -14.81 -24.28
C VAL A 44 -22.51 -13.69 -24.08
N ASN A 45 -21.99 -13.12 -25.18
CA ASN A 45 -21.00 -12.04 -25.10
C ASN A 45 -21.57 -10.78 -24.41
N LEU A 46 -22.80 -10.38 -24.75
CA LEU A 46 -23.46 -9.26 -24.08
C LEU A 46 -23.68 -9.58 -22.60
N PHE A 47 -24.08 -10.81 -22.26
CA PHE A 47 -24.27 -11.25 -20.88
C PHE A 47 -22.99 -11.16 -20.06
N VAL A 48 -21.87 -11.71 -20.56
CA VAL A 48 -20.57 -11.70 -19.87
C VAL A 48 -20.09 -10.27 -19.62
N ASN A 49 -20.23 -9.39 -20.62
CA ASN A 49 -19.88 -7.97 -20.50
C ASN A 49 -20.79 -7.24 -19.49
N LEU A 50 -22.09 -7.50 -19.51
CA LEU A 50 -23.03 -6.97 -18.52
C LEU A 50 -22.70 -7.47 -17.12
N ALA A 51 -22.36 -8.74 -16.95
CA ALA A 51 -21.97 -9.29 -15.65
C ALA A 51 -20.73 -8.59 -15.08
N ALA A 52 -19.70 -8.38 -15.89
CA ALA A 52 -18.51 -7.64 -15.48
C ALA A 52 -18.85 -6.19 -15.08
N GLY A 53 -19.64 -5.48 -15.90
CA GLY A 53 -20.06 -4.11 -15.63
C GLY A 53 -20.96 -3.97 -14.40
N LEU A 54 -21.97 -4.83 -14.26
CA LEU A 54 -22.94 -4.82 -13.16
C LEU A 54 -22.32 -5.17 -11.82
N PHE A 55 -21.25 -5.96 -11.79
CA PHE A 55 -20.51 -6.22 -10.55
C PHE A 55 -19.70 -5.00 -10.09
N ILE A 56 -19.15 -4.21 -11.02
CA ILE A 56 -18.29 -3.05 -10.71
C ILE A 56 -19.11 -1.76 -10.51
N LEU A 57 -20.22 -1.58 -11.24
CA LEU A 57 -21.07 -0.40 -11.20
C LEU A 57 -21.45 0.06 -9.78
N PRO A 58 -21.82 -0.83 -8.83
CA PRO A 58 -22.16 -0.44 -7.47
C PRO A 58 -21.07 0.35 -6.73
N PHE A 59 -19.79 0.15 -7.04
CA PHE A 59 -18.70 0.89 -6.41
C PHE A 59 -18.73 2.39 -6.76
N PHE A 60 -19.19 2.76 -7.97
CA PHE A 60 -19.40 4.17 -8.33
C PHE A 60 -20.61 4.76 -7.64
N LEU A 61 -21.70 3.98 -7.53
CA LEU A 61 -22.99 4.47 -7.04
C LEU A 61 -23.02 4.58 -5.51
N PHE A 62 -22.39 3.63 -4.82
CA PHE A 62 -22.64 3.42 -3.39
C PHE A 62 -21.41 3.59 -2.50
N SER A 63 -20.16 3.51 -3.01
CA SER A 63 -19.00 3.55 -2.13
C SER A 63 -18.88 4.86 -1.34
N ALA A 64 -19.23 6.01 -1.92
CA ALA A 64 -19.21 7.29 -1.20
C ALA A 64 -20.15 7.28 0.02
N HIS A 65 -21.39 6.81 -0.18
CA HIS A 65 -22.35 6.64 0.91
C HIS A 65 -21.87 5.60 1.92
N ALA A 66 -21.34 4.47 1.44
CA ALA A 66 -20.79 3.42 2.30
C ALA A 66 -19.67 3.91 3.21
N GLY A 67 -18.76 4.77 2.71
CA GLY A 67 -17.72 5.39 3.52
C GLY A 67 -18.31 6.25 4.65
N ALA A 68 -19.30 7.08 4.34
CA ALA A 68 -19.99 7.88 5.36
C ALA A 68 -20.74 7.02 6.40
N VAL A 69 -21.41 5.94 5.96
CA VAL A 69 -22.08 4.98 6.85
C VAL A 69 -21.06 4.27 7.76
N ALA A 70 -19.92 3.85 7.20
CA ALA A 70 -18.87 3.15 7.96
C ALA A 70 -18.19 4.05 8.99
N ASP A 71 -17.99 5.34 8.71
CA ASP A 71 -17.43 6.28 9.69
C ASP A 71 -18.44 6.58 10.82
N SER A 72 -19.73 6.71 10.50
CA SER A 72 -20.83 7.10 11.41
C SER A 72 -21.45 5.97 12.24
N MET A 73 -21.16 4.71 11.93
CA MET A 73 -21.72 3.55 12.63
C MET A 73 -20.64 2.71 13.31
N ASP A 74 -21.06 1.90 14.29
CA ASP A 74 -20.23 0.82 14.82
C ASP A 74 -19.85 -0.18 13.72
N LYS A 75 -18.55 -0.44 13.57
CA LYS A 75 -18.02 -1.18 12.43
C LYS A 75 -18.41 -2.66 12.50
N ALA A 76 -18.45 -3.25 13.68
CA ALA A 76 -18.87 -4.65 13.86
C ALA A 76 -20.37 -4.81 13.57
N LYS A 77 -21.22 -3.89 14.05
CA LYS A 77 -22.65 -3.89 13.72
C LYS A 77 -22.90 -3.75 12.23
N LEU A 78 -22.16 -2.87 11.55
CA LEU A 78 -22.25 -2.71 10.10
C LEU A 78 -21.86 -4.01 9.38
N ILE A 79 -20.70 -4.59 9.71
CA ILE A 79 -20.23 -5.84 9.11
C ILE A 79 -21.28 -6.96 9.29
N ARG A 80 -21.82 -7.16 10.51
CA ARG A 80 -22.83 -8.19 10.77
C ARG A 80 -24.09 -8.00 9.93
N ARG A 81 -24.57 -6.75 9.78
CA ARG A 81 -25.73 -6.43 8.91
C ARG A 81 -25.43 -6.73 7.45
N LEU A 82 -24.26 -6.35 6.95
CA LEU A 82 -23.85 -6.63 5.57
C LEU A 82 -23.69 -8.12 5.31
N LYS A 83 -23.21 -8.92 6.27
CA LYS A 83 -23.14 -10.38 6.15
C LYS A 83 -24.50 -11.06 6.22
N LEU A 84 -25.45 -10.51 6.98
CA LEU A 84 -26.84 -10.99 6.95
C LEU A 84 -27.51 -10.71 5.60
N ILE A 85 -27.29 -9.52 5.04
CA ILE A 85 -27.75 -9.18 3.70
C ILE A 85 -27.11 -10.10 2.65
N GLU A 86 -25.80 -10.38 2.78
CA GLU A 86 -25.11 -11.33 1.89
C GLU A 86 -25.72 -12.73 1.97
N LEU A 87 -26.03 -13.26 3.17
CA LEU A 87 -26.70 -14.54 3.32
C LEU A 87 -28.06 -14.57 2.62
N ALA A 88 -28.84 -13.49 2.70
CA ALA A 88 -30.11 -13.38 1.99
C ALA A 88 -29.91 -13.38 0.46
N ILE A 89 -28.97 -12.55 -0.05
CA ILE A 89 -28.64 -12.49 -1.48
C ILE A 89 -28.16 -13.86 -1.98
N MET A 90 -27.28 -14.53 -1.23
CA MET A 90 -26.71 -15.82 -1.61
C MET A 90 -27.72 -16.96 -1.52
N SER A 91 -28.71 -16.86 -0.63
CA SER A 91 -29.84 -17.79 -0.60
C SER A 91 -30.71 -17.64 -1.85
N CYS A 92 -31.02 -16.41 -2.26
CA CYS A 92 -31.71 -16.16 -3.53
C CYS A 92 -30.86 -16.60 -4.73
N ALA A 93 -29.54 -16.41 -4.68
CA ALA A 93 -28.60 -16.80 -5.72
C ALA A 93 -28.55 -18.32 -5.90
N ALA A 94 -28.55 -19.07 -4.81
CA ALA A 94 -28.63 -20.52 -4.84
C ALA A 94 -29.93 -21.02 -5.49
N THR A 95 -31.07 -20.37 -5.22
CA THR A 95 -32.33 -20.66 -5.92
C THR A 95 -32.24 -20.31 -7.40
N ALA A 96 -31.63 -19.18 -7.75
CA ALA A 96 -31.43 -18.77 -9.13
C ALA A 96 -30.53 -19.73 -9.92
N ILE A 97 -29.45 -20.24 -9.30
CA ILE A 97 -28.57 -21.26 -9.87
C ILE A 97 -29.33 -22.58 -10.06
N ALA A 98 -30.07 -23.03 -9.05
CA ALA A 98 -30.83 -24.28 -9.11
C ALA A 98 -31.96 -24.25 -10.16
N THR A 99 -32.59 -23.09 -10.34
CA THR A 99 -33.62 -22.86 -11.38
C THR A 99 -33.03 -22.42 -12.72
N GLN A 100 -31.70 -22.32 -12.84
CA GLN A 100 -30.97 -21.88 -14.03
C GLN A 100 -31.44 -20.52 -14.59
N SER A 101 -31.94 -19.62 -13.73
CA SER A 101 -32.44 -18.31 -14.13
C SER A 101 -31.30 -17.30 -14.31
N ALA A 102 -30.74 -17.23 -15.52
CA ALA A 102 -29.59 -16.38 -15.84
C ALA A 102 -29.83 -14.88 -15.55
N MET A 103 -31.02 -14.37 -15.86
CA MET A 103 -31.35 -12.96 -15.61
C MET A 103 -31.44 -12.63 -14.12
N LEU A 104 -32.04 -13.52 -13.32
CA LEU A 104 -32.07 -13.36 -11.87
C LEU A 104 -30.66 -13.41 -11.29
N MET A 105 -29.79 -14.28 -11.83
CA MET A 105 -28.39 -14.31 -11.42
C MET A 105 -27.64 -13.00 -11.74
N LEU A 106 -27.90 -12.35 -12.87
CA LEU A 106 -27.33 -11.02 -13.15
C LEU A 106 -27.78 -9.95 -12.15
N VAL A 107 -29.07 -9.93 -11.80
CA VAL A 107 -29.59 -8.99 -10.81
C VAL A 107 -28.94 -9.23 -9.45
N LEU A 108 -28.81 -10.48 -9.04
CA LEU A 108 -28.17 -10.84 -7.78
C LEU A 108 -26.66 -10.57 -7.81
N LEU A 109 -25.99 -10.66 -8.95
CA LEU A 109 -24.59 -10.24 -9.10
C LEU A 109 -24.42 -8.73 -8.84
N PHE A 110 -25.35 -7.90 -9.31
CA PHE A 110 -25.37 -6.47 -8.97
C PHE A 110 -25.62 -6.24 -7.48
N MET A 111 -26.51 -7.03 -6.85
CA MET A 111 -26.77 -6.94 -5.41
C MET A 111 -25.54 -7.35 -4.58
N THR A 112 -24.84 -8.42 -4.99
CA THR A 112 -23.56 -8.83 -4.39
C THR A 112 -22.52 -7.72 -4.53
N GLY A 113 -22.34 -7.16 -5.73
CA GLY A 113 -21.43 -6.02 -5.94
C GLY A 113 -21.79 -4.81 -5.08
N THR A 114 -23.08 -4.56 -4.85
CA THR A 114 -23.56 -3.52 -3.93
C THR A 114 -23.14 -3.82 -2.50
N GLN A 115 -23.31 -5.06 -2.04
CA GLN A 115 -22.84 -5.47 -0.71
C GLN A 115 -21.32 -5.28 -0.58
N SER A 116 -20.53 -5.69 -1.58
CA SER A 116 -19.06 -5.54 -1.57
C SER A 116 -18.65 -4.06 -1.58
N ALA A 117 -19.39 -3.19 -2.28
CA ALA A 117 -19.17 -1.74 -2.28
C ALA A 117 -19.38 -1.10 -0.89
N TYR A 118 -20.28 -1.65 -0.06
CA TYR A 118 -20.46 -1.26 1.33
C TYR A 118 -19.44 -1.89 2.29
N PHE A 119 -19.06 -3.13 2.01
CA PHE A 119 -18.10 -3.86 2.83
C PHE A 119 -16.68 -3.30 2.69
N GLY A 120 -16.31 -2.81 1.50
CA GLY A 120 -15.00 -2.26 1.16
C GLY A 120 -14.48 -1.17 2.13
N PRO A 121 -15.22 -0.07 2.36
CA PRO A 121 -14.81 0.97 3.30
C PRO A 121 -14.68 0.50 4.75
N VAL A 122 -15.63 -0.30 5.24
CA VAL A 122 -15.63 -0.77 6.63
C VAL A 122 -14.50 -1.78 6.89
N LYS A 123 -14.15 -2.63 5.91
CA LYS A 123 -13.07 -3.62 6.11
C LYS A 123 -11.71 -2.96 6.40
N TYR A 124 -11.32 -1.95 5.64
CA TYR A 124 -10.03 -1.28 5.83
C TYR A 124 -10.07 -0.25 6.96
N ALA A 125 -11.20 0.44 7.19
CA ALA A 125 -11.33 1.40 8.28
C ALA A 125 -11.38 0.74 9.67
N LEU A 126 -11.71 -0.55 9.74
CA LEU A 126 -11.65 -1.34 10.97
C LEU A 126 -10.20 -1.57 11.45
N LEU A 127 -9.24 -1.74 10.54
CA LEU A 127 -7.85 -2.06 10.87
C LEU A 127 -7.18 -1.06 11.84
N PRO A 128 -7.20 0.27 11.60
CA PRO A 128 -6.57 1.22 12.52
C PRO A 128 -7.25 1.30 13.90
N GLN A 129 -8.48 0.82 14.04
CA GLN A 129 -9.17 0.74 15.34
C GLN A 129 -8.89 -0.59 16.06
N ALA A 130 -8.79 -1.68 15.30
CA ALA A 130 -8.57 -3.02 15.85
C ALA A 130 -7.10 -3.28 16.20
N LEU A 131 -6.16 -2.64 15.51
CA LEU A 131 -4.74 -2.96 15.55
C LEU A 131 -3.91 -1.83 16.16
N LYS A 132 -2.78 -2.20 16.77
CA LYS A 132 -1.80 -1.21 17.21
C LYS A 132 -1.12 -0.57 15.98
N PRO A 133 -0.56 0.64 16.09
CA PRO A 133 0.14 1.29 14.96
C PRO A 133 1.22 0.41 14.32
N ASN A 134 1.96 -0.35 15.14
CA ASN A 134 3.00 -1.28 14.67
C ASN A 134 2.47 -2.61 14.09
N GLU A 135 1.17 -2.88 14.23
CA GLU A 135 0.51 -4.06 13.65
C GLU A 135 -0.21 -3.74 12.34
N LEU A 136 -0.30 -2.46 11.95
CA LEU A 136 -1.13 -2.02 10.83
C LEU A 136 -0.67 -2.58 9.48
N VAL A 137 0.64 -2.56 9.20
CA VAL A 137 1.18 -3.13 7.96
C VAL A 137 0.97 -4.64 7.92
N LYS A 138 1.21 -5.32 9.04
CA LYS A 138 0.93 -6.76 9.18
C LYS A 138 -0.54 -7.08 8.93
N GLY A 139 -1.46 -6.29 9.46
CA GLY A 139 -2.89 -6.44 9.21
C GLY A 139 -3.28 -6.29 7.75
N ASN A 140 -2.74 -5.27 7.08
CA ASN A 140 -2.95 -5.07 5.65
C ASN A 140 -2.36 -6.24 4.83
N ALA A 141 -1.14 -6.69 5.16
CA ALA A 141 -0.51 -7.83 4.49
C ALA A 141 -1.38 -9.10 4.55
N TRP A 142 -1.94 -9.42 5.72
CA TRP A 142 -2.86 -10.55 5.87
C TRP A 142 -4.15 -10.35 5.06
N VAL A 143 -4.76 -9.16 5.13
CA VAL A 143 -6.00 -8.86 4.39
C VAL A 143 -5.79 -8.99 2.87
N GLU A 144 -4.70 -8.44 2.34
CA GLU A 144 -4.38 -8.54 0.90
C GLU A 144 -4.12 -10.01 0.50
N MET A 145 -3.24 -10.70 1.23
CA MET A 145 -2.98 -12.13 0.98
C MET A 145 -4.26 -12.96 1.01
N GLY A 146 -5.11 -12.77 2.03
CA GLY A 146 -6.37 -13.49 2.16
C GLY A 146 -7.33 -13.18 1.01
N THR A 147 -7.39 -11.92 0.57
CA THR A 147 -8.24 -11.50 -0.55
C THR A 147 -7.81 -12.18 -1.85
N PHE A 148 -6.52 -12.12 -2.21
CA PHE A 148 -6.02 -12.71 -3.46
C PHE A 148 -6.12 -14.24 -3.48
N LEU A 149 -5.81 -14.90 -2.36
CA LEU A 149 -6.00 -16.36 -2.26
C LEU A 149 -7.48 -16.75 -2.34
N SER A 150 -8.37 -15.96 -1.75
CA SER A 150 -9.83 -16.21 -1.83
C SER A 150 -10.36 -16.02 -3.26
N ILE A 151 -9.89 -14.99 -3.98
CA ILE A 151 -10.21 -14.79 -5.40
C ILE A 151 -9.73 -15.99 -6.23
N LEU A 152 -8.49 -16.42 -6.04
CA LEU A 152 -7.91 -17.56 -6.75
C LEU A 152 -8.71 -18.84 -6.48
N ILE A 153 -8.88 -19.21 -5.21
CA ILE A 153 -9.60 -20.42 -4.81
C ILE A 153 -11.03 -20.37 -5.34
N GLY A 154 -11.71 -19.22 -5.26
CA GLY A 154 -13.08 -19.08 -5.76
C GLY A 154 -13.20 -19.23 -7.27
N THR A 155 -12.24 -18.65 -8.01
CA THR A 155 -12.19 -18.76 -9.48
C THR A 155 -11.95 -20.19 -9.94
N LEU A 156 -10.98 -20.89 -9.32
CA LEU A 156 -10.68 -22.28 -9.67
C LEU A 156 -11.78 -23.25 -9.22
N SER A 157 -12.32 -23.05 -8.02
CA SER A 157 -13.36 -23.94 -7.46
C SER A 157 -14.65 -23.88 -8.27
N ALA A 158 -15.01 -22.73 -8.86
CA ALA A 158 -16.21 -22.62 -9.68
C ALA A 158 -16.20 -23.58 -10.88
N GLY A 159 -15.06 -23.68 -11.58
CA GLY A 159 -14.90 -24.63 -12.69
C GLY A 159 -14.98 -26.09 -12.24
N LEU A 160 -14.29 -26.42 -11.14
CA LEU A 160 -14.30 -27.77 -10.57
C LEU A 160 -15.70 -28.18 -10.09
N LEU A 161 -16.43 -27.26 -9.46
CA LEU A 161 -17.80 -27.50 -8.98
C LEU A 161 -18.76 -27.79 -10.14
N LEU A 162 -18.62 -27.12 -11.28
CA LEU A 162 -19.49 -27.35 -12.43
C LEU A 162 -19.09 -28.58 -13.26
N ALA A 163 -17.87 -29.09 -13.10
CA ALA A 163 -17.37 -30.27 -13.81
C ALA A 163 -17.84 -31.60 -13.21
N ILE A 164 -18.32 -31.61 -11.95
CA ILE A 164 -18.78 -32.82 -11.26
C ILE A 164 -20.28 -33.09 -11.47
N PRO A 165 -20.75 -34.35 -11.34
CA PRO A 165 -22.17 -34.66 -11.36
C PRO A 165 -22.94 -33.87 -10.30
N ASN A 166 -24.13 -33.35 -10.65
CA ASN A 166 -24.92 -32.45 -9.81
C ASN A 166 -24.19 -31.15 -9.39
N GLY A 167 -23.19 -30.74 -10.16
CA GLY A 167 -22.35 -29.57 -9.87
C GLY A 167 -23.10 -28.29 -9.59
N THR A 168 -24.16 -28.00 -10.35
CA THR A 168 -25.04 -26.83 -10.15
C THR A 168 -25.68 -26.82 -8.77
N LEU A 169 -26.19 -27.97 -8.29
CA LEU A 169 -26.80 -28.09 -6.96
C LEU A 169 -25.75 -27.94 -5.85
N ILE A 170 -24.58 -28.54 -6.02
CA ILE A 170 -23.49 -28.43 -5.06
C ILE A 170 -23.01 -26.97 -4.98
N ALA A 171 -22.87 -26.29 -6.11
CA ALA A 171 -22.54 -24.86 -6.15
C ALA A 171 -23.56 -24.01 -5.39
N SER A 172 -24.87 -24.26 -5.56
CA SER A 172 -25.93 -23.62 -4.78
C SER A 172 -25.77 -23.83 -3.26
N CYS A 173 -25.45 -25.05 -2.83
CA CYS A 173 -25.21 -25.32 -1.40
C CYS A 173 -23.95 -24.62 -0.88
N VAL A 174 -22.87 -24.61 -1.67
CA VAL A 174 -21.58 -23.99 -1.29
C VAL A 174 -21.74 -22.50 -1.07
N VAL A 175 -22.42 -21.77 -1.97
CA VAL A 175 -22.56 -20.31 -1.82
C VAL A 175 -23.36 -19.93 -0.57
N ILE A 176 -24.37 -20.72 -0.20
CA ILE A 176 -25.10 -20.54 1.06
C ILE A 176 -24.18 -20.86 2.25
N ALA A 177 -23.52 -22.02 2.23
CA ALA A 177 -22.67 -22.45 3.34
C ALA A 177 -21.56 -21.44 3.65
N LEU A 178 -20.89 -20.90 2.62
CA LEU A 178 -19.87 -19.87 2.78
C LEU A 178 -20.42 -18.57 3.35
N SER A 179 -21.60 -18.11 2.88
CA SER A 179 -22.24 -16.91 3.42
C SER A 179 -22.67 -17.09 4.88
N LEU A 180 -23.17 -18.27 5.26
CA LEU A 180 -23.56 -18.62 6.63
C LEU A 180 -22.34 -18.65 7.56
N LEU A 181 -21.26 -19.33 7.16
CA LEU A 181 -20.00 -19.34 7.91
C LEU A 181 -19.40 -17.94 8.05
N GLY A 182 -19.49 -17.12 7.00
CA GLY A 182 -19.10 -15.72 7.02
C GLY A 182 -19.91 -14.90 8.02
N PHE A 183 -21.23 -15.11 8.07
CA PHE A 183 -22.10 -14.47 9.06
C PHE A 183 -21.77 -14.92 10.49
N MET A 184 -21.63 -16.23 10.73
CA MET A 184 -21.28 -16.78 12.04
C MET A 184 -19.93 -16.24 12.54
N SER A 185 -18.94 -16.14 11.67
CA SER A 185 -17.64 -15.54 12.01
C SER A 185 -17.78 -14.05 12.37
N SER A 186 -18.64 -13.31 11.66
CA SER A 186 -18.84 -11.87 11.88
C SER A 186 -19.43 -11.52 13.24
N VAL A 187 -20.20 -12.44 13.85
CA VAL A 187 -20.78 -12.25 15.19
C VAL A 187 -19.69 -12.13 16.26
N ASN A 188 -18.55 -12.79 16.05
CA ASN A 188 -17.41 -12.79 16.98
C ASN A 188 -16.51 -11.55 16.84
N ILE A 189 -16.77 -10.66 15.86
CA ILE A 189 -16.02 -9.40 15.72
C ILE A 189 -16.39 -8.47 16.88
N PRO A 190 -15.43 -7.98 17.69
CA PRO A 190 -15.70 -7.07 18.79
C PRO A 190 -16.28 -5.72 18.33
N THR A 191 -17.17 -5.16 19.15
CA THR A 191 -17.77 -3.83 18.96
C THR A 191 -16.69 -2.75 18.82
N MET A 192 -16.86 -1.85 17.85
CA MET A 192 -15.93 -0.75 17.54
C MET A 192 -16.74 0.53 17.30
N PRO A 193 -16.87 1.38 18.33
CA PRO A 193 -17.76 2.53 18.31
C PRO A 193 -17.51 3.48 17.13
N SER A 194 -18.54 4.25 16.80
CA SER A 194 -18.41 5.31 15.80
C SER A 194 -17.35 6.33 16.21
N GLN A 195 -16.61 6.84 15.22
CA GLN A 195 -15.66 7.95 15.40
C GLN A 195 -16.20 9.26 14.80
N SER A 196 -17.36 9.23 14.15
CA SER A 196 -18.05 10.42 13.64
C SER A 196 -19.46 10.52 14.22
N THR A 197 -19.88 11.73 14.53
CA THR A 197 -21.25 12.06 14.95
C THR A 197 -22.15 12.42 13.77
N ASP A 198 -21.59 12.53 12.56
CA ASP A 198 -22.34 12.91 11.36
C ASP A 198 -23.27 11.78 10.91
N LYS A 199 -24.53 12.11 10.64
CA LYS A 199 -25.45 11.16 10.01
C LYS A 199 -25.12 11.03 8.53
N ALA A 200 -24.93 9.80 8.06
CA ALA A 200 -24.76 9.52 6.64
C ALA A 200 -26.04 9.88 5.85
N LYS A 201 -25.89 10.71 4.81
CA LYS A 201 -26.96 11.02 3.85
C LYS A 201 -26.71 10.26 2.56
N PHE A 202 -27.76 9.69 1.99
CA PHE A 202 -27.67 9.01 0.70
C PHE A 202 -27.62 10.03 -0.44
N GLU A 203 -26.40 10.30 -0.91
CA GLU A 203 -26.10 11.30 -1.93
C GLU A 203 -25.12 10.72 -2.96
N PRO A 204 -25.58 9.91 -3.93
CA PRO A 204 -24.69 9.14 -4.79
C PRO A 204 -23.74 10.04 -5.62
N PHE A 205 -24.25 11.07 -6.28
CA PHE A 205 -23.44 11.92 -7.17
C PHE A 205 -22.72 13.05 -6.43
N SER A 206 -23.41 13.81 -5.58
CA SER A 206 -22.79 14.88 -4.79
C SER A 206 -21.81 14.31 -3.75
N GLY A 207 -22.15 13.18 -3.14
CA GLY A 207 -21.28 12.45 -2.21
C GLY A 207 -20.02 11.90 -2.87
N LEU A 208 -20.11 11.34 -4.09
CA LEU A 208 -18.95 10.95 -4.89
C LEU A 208 -17.99 12.13 -5.09
N LYS A 209 -18.50 13.25 -5.61
CA LYS A 209 -17.71 14.46 -5.87
C LYS A 209 -17.06 14.99 -4.59
N ASN A 210 -17.81 15.02 -3.49
CA ASN A 210 -17.31 15.50 -2.20
C ASN A 210 -16.23 14.58 -1.62
N THR A 211 -16.45 13.26 -1.64
CA THR A 211 -15.49 12.27 -1.13
C THR A 211 -14.16 12.37 -1.88
N LEU A 212 -14.21 12.47 -3.21
CA LEU A 212 -13.00 12.68 -4.03
C LEU A 212 -12.34 14.04 -3.75
N LYS A 213 -13.12 15.10 -3.55
CA LYS A 213 -12.60 16.43 -3.20
C LYS A 213 -11.85 16.41 -1.87
N VAL A 214 -12.38 15.72 -0.86
CA VAL A 214 -11.75 15.57 0.45
C VAL A 214 -10.45 14.77 0.34
N ALA A 215 -10.46 13.63 -0.34
CA ALA A 215 -9.26 12.82 -0.56
C ALA A 215 -8.15 13.61 -1.28
N LYS A 216 -8.52 14.45 -2.26
CA LYS A 216 -7.59 15.33 -3.00
C LYS A 216 -6.94 16.42 -2.16
N LYS A 217 -7.52 16.82 -1.02
CA LYS A 217 -6.91 17.83 -0.13
C LYS A 217 -5.60 17.32 0.46
N GLN A 218 -5.55 16.04 0.81
CA GLN A 218 -4.34 15.40 1.32
C GLN A 218 -3.56 14.77 0.17
N ARG A 219 -2.54 15.48 -0.35
CA ARG A 219 -1.79 15.05 -1.53
C ARG A 219 -1.20 13.64 -1.41
N GLY A 220 -0.71 13.28 -0.23
CA GLY A 220 -0.21 11.93 0.05
C GLY A 220 -1.27 10.85 -0.17
N ILE A 221 -2.44 10.99 0.48
CA ILE A 221 -3.56 10.04 0.33
C ILE A 221 -4.00 9.93 -1.14
N TRP A 222 -4.15 11.07 -1.82
CA TRP A 222 -4.56 11.07 -3.22
C TRP A 222 -3.57 10.35 -4.15
N MET A 223 -2.26 10.56 -3.95
CA MET A 223 -1.25 9.85 -4.74
C MET A 223 -1.22 8.36 -4.42
N SER A 224 -1.43 7.96 -3.17
CA SER A 224 -1.59 6.54 -2.81
C SER A 224 -2.82 5.92 -3.45
N ILE A 225 -3.96 6.62 -3.50
CA ILE A 225 -5.16 6.17 -4.21
C ILE A 225 -4.84 5.94 -5.68
N LEU A 226 -4.25 6.92 -6.37
CA LEU A 226 -3.90 6.78 -7.80
C LEU A 226 -2.92 5.63 -8.05
N ALA A 227 -1.93 5.45 -7.16
CA ALA A 227 -0.96 4.35 -7.25
C ALA A 227 -1.65 2.98 -7.09
N ILE A 228 -2.54 2.82 -6.11
CA ILE A 228 -3.34 1.60 -5.94
C ILE A 228 -4.26 1.39 -7.16
N SER A 229 -4.92 2.43 -7.65
CA SER A 229 -5.79 2.34 -8.83
C SER A 229 -5.01 1.93 -10.08
N TRP A 230 -3.78 2.40 -10.26
CA TRP A 230 -2.89 1.97 -11.33
C TRP A 230 -2.52 0.48 -11.21
N PHE A 231 -2.28 -0.02 -10.00
CA PHE A 231 -2.09 -1.46 -9.79
C PHE A 231 -3.33 -2.26 -10.22
N TRP A 232 -4.53 -1.81 -9.87
CA TRP A 232 -5.77 -2.47 -10.31
C TRP A 232 -6.00 -2.39 -11.82
N PHE A 233 -5.62 -1.29 -12.46
CA PHE A 233 -5.62 -1.16 -13.92
C PHE A 233 -4.73 -2.24 -14.57
N MET A 234 -3.50 -2.37 -14.10
CA MET A 234 -2.57 -3.40 -14.60
C MET A 234 -3.08 -4.82 -14.30
N GLY A 235 -3.49 -5.07 -13.05
CA GLY A 235 -4.00 -6.38 -12.63
C GLY A 235 -5.23 -6.81 -13.43
N ALA A 236 -6.19 -5.90 -13.63
CA ALA A 236 -7.36 -6.19 -14.46
C ALA A 236 -6.98 -6.45 -15.93
N THR A 237 -5.99 -5.73 -16.47
CA THR A 237 -5.47 -5.98 -17.82
C THR A 237 -4.85 -7.39 -17.92
N TYR A 238 -3.91 -7.72 -17.05
CA TYR A 238 -3.25 -9.04 -17.04
C TYR A 238 -4.26 -10.18 -16.86
N LEU A 239 -5.08 -10.12 -15.79
CA LEU A 239 -6.01 -11.20 -15.45
C LEU A 239 -7.05 -11.45 -16.54
N THR A 240 -7.54 -10.40 -17.20
CA THR A 240 -8.52 -10.53 -18.29
C THR A 240 -7.89 -11.18 -19.52
N GLN A 241 -6.61 -10.90 -19.79
CA GLN A 241 -5.94 -11.42 -20.98
C GLN A 241 -5.27 -12.77 -20.78
N PHE A 242 -5.06 -13.25 -19.55
CA PHE A 242 -4.41 -14.56 -19.31
C PHE A 242 -5.02 -15.75 -20.07
N PRO A 243 -6.35 -15.90 -20.21
CA PRO A 243 -6.92 -16.97 -21.01
C PRO A 243 -6.49 -16.92 -22.49
N ASN A 244 -6.58 -15.74 -23.11
CA ASN A 244 -6.20 -15.54 -24.50
C ASN A 244 -4.68 -15.60 -24.69
N PHE A 245 -3.91 -15.03 -23.76
CA PHE A 245 -2.45 -15.10 -23.73
C PHE A 245 -1.96 -16.55 -23.69
N ALA A 246 -2.53 -17.38 -22.81
CA ALA A 246 -2.20 -18.79 -22.73
C ALA A 246 -2.51 -19.52 -24.05
N ARG A 247 -3.67 -19.24 -24.65
CA ARG A 247 -4.10 -19.92 -25.87
C ARG A 247 -3.32 -19.49 -27.11
N GLU A 248 -3.11 -18.18 -27.30
CA GLU A 248 -2.61 -17.58 -28.53
C GLU A 248 -1.08 -17.42 -28.56
N HIS A 249 -0.44 -17.22 -27.40
CA HIS A 249 1.00 -16.98 -27.31
C HIS A 249 1.77 -18.12 -26.64
N LEU A 250 1.12 -18.90 -25.77
CA LEU A 250 1.73 -20.05 -25.11
C LEU A 250 1.24 -21.40 -25.65
N PHE A 251 0.25 -21.40 -26.55
CA PHE A 251 -0.38 -22.59 -27.12
C PHE A 251 -0.80 -23.60 -26.03
N ALA A 252 -1.46 -23.11 -24.99
CA ALA A 252 -1.78 -23.90 -23.80
C ALA A 252 -3.29 -23.94 -23.50
N ASP A 253 -3.72 -24.96 -22.77
CA ASP A 253 -5.12 -25.18 -22.41
C ASP A 253 -5.53 -24.44 -21.10
N SER A 254 -6.78 -24.66 -20.66
CA SER A 254 -7.33 -24.05 -19.44
C SER A 254 -6.62 -24.44 -18.14
N THR A 255 -5.91 -25.57 -18.12
CA THR A 255 -5.13 -25.98 -16.94
C THR A 255 -3.91 -25.07 -16.76
N VAL A 256 -3.30 -24.61 -17.85
CA VAL A 256 -2.22 -23.62 -17.81
C VAL A 256 -2.75 -22.24 -17.44
N VAL A 257 -3.93 -21.82 -17.93
CA VAL A 257 -4.58 -20.57 -17.48
C VAL A 257 -4.72 -20.54 -15.95
N SER A 258 -5.14 -21.67 -15.38
CA SER A 258 -5.25 -21.83 -13.92
C SER A 258 -3.90 -21.71 -13.21
N LEU A 259 -2.83 -22.26 -13.80
CA LEU A 259 -1.46 -22.11 -13.31
C LEU A 259 -1.01 -20.63 -13.34
N LEU A 260 -1.23 -19.91 -14.44
CA LEU A 260 -0.84 -18.49 -14.55
C LEU A 260 -1.56 -17.62 -13.51
N LEU A 261 -2.88 -17.83 -13.33
CA LEU A 261 -3.67 -17.17 -12.29
C LEU A 261 -3.15 -17.50 -10.88
N ALA A 262 -2.78 -18.76 -10.64
CA ALA A 262 -2.23 -19.21 -9.38
C ALA A 262 -0.87 -18.57 -9.08
N LEU A 263 0.06 -18.58 -10.04
CA LEU A 263 1.38 -17.96 -9.89
C LEU A 263 1.27 -16.47 -9.59
N PHE A 264 0.41 -15.75 -10.32
CA PHE A 264 0.19 -14.33 -10.09
C PHE A 264 -0.39 -14.05 -8.70
N SER A 265 -1.43 -14.80 -8.29
CA SER A 265 -2.12 -14.59 -7.00
C SER A 265 -1.27 -15.01 -5.80
N ILE A 266 -0.56 -16.14 -5.90
CA ILE A 266 0.41 -16.59 -4.89
C ILE A 266 1.58 -15.61 -4.83
N GLY A 267 2.03 -15.08 -5.98
CA GLY A 267 3.01 -14.00 -6.03
C GLY A 267 2.57 -12.81 -5.18
N ILE A 268 1.34 -12.29 -5.37
CA ILE A 268 0.82 -11.16 -4.57
C ILE A 268 0.76 -11.50 -3.08
N ALA A 269 0.34 -12.71 -2.73
CA ALA A 269 0.35 -13.20 -1.34
C ALA A 269 1.78 -13.20 -0.74
N THR A 270 2.76 -13.76 -1.45
CA THR A 270 4.17 -13.78 -1.04
C THR A 270 4.74 -12.37 -0.93
N GLY A 271 4.43 -11.48 -1.87
CA GLY A 271 4.84 -10.08 -1.84
C GLY A 271 4.25 -9.31 -0.66
N SER A 272 2.98 -9.58 -0.33
CA SER A 272 2.32 -9.00 0.83
C SER A 272 2.99 -9.42 2.14
N TRP A 273 3.34 -10.70 2.26
CA TRP A 273 4.10 -11.22 3.38
C TRP A 273 5.53 -10.65 3.44
N LEU A 274 6.21 -10.52 2.30
CA LEU A 274 7.54 -9.93 2.22
C LEU A 274 7.52 -8.46 2.66
N CYS A 275 6.48 -7.71 2.30
CA CYS A 275 6.29 -6.34 2.76
C CYS A 275 6.25 -6.25 4.29
N GLU A 276 5.54 -7.16 4.99
CA GLU A 276 5.54 -7.20 6.46
C GLU A 276 6.96 -7.33 7.02
N LYS A 277 7.77 -8.21 6.43
CA LYS A 277 9.14 -8.47 6.89
C LYS A 277 10.07 -7.28 6.64
N LEU A 278 9.97 -6.68 5.45
CA LEU A 278 10.81 -5.56 5.06
C LEU A 278 10.44 -4.26 5.77
N SER A 279 9.23 -4.12 6.30
CA SER A 279 8.71 -2.88 6.90
C SER A 279 8.98 -2.71 8.40
N PHE A 280 9.68 -3.66 9.04
CA PHE A 280 10.02 -3.62 10.47
C PHE A 280 8.84 -3.22 11.37
N ASN A 281 7.65 -3.76 11.10
CA ASN A 281 6.42 -3.49 11.86
C ASN A 281 6.01 -2.00 11.91
N HIS A 282 6.32 -1.19 10.90
CA HIS A 282 5.77 0.16 10.76
C HIS A 282 5.47 0.46 9.28
N VAL A 283 4.75 1.56 9.03
CA VAL A 283 4.41 2.00 7.66
C VAL A 283 5.67 2.56 6.99
N GLU A 284 6.45 1.67 6.36
CA GLU A 284 7.70 2.02 5.69
C GLU A 284 7.49 2.15 4.17
N LEU A 285 7.42 3.39 3.70
CA LEU A 285 7.24 3.73 2.29
C LEU A 285 8.51 3.53 1.46
N GLY A 286 9.67 3.38 2.10
CA GLY A 286 10.93 3.09 1.44
C GLY A 286 10.95 1.75 0.71
N ILE A 287 9.99 0.86 0.95
CA ILE A 287 9.88 -0.42 0.26
C ILE A 287 9.15 -0.28 -1.09
N LEU A 288 8.31 0.74 -1.22
CA LEU A 288 7.44 0.97 -2.37
C LEU A 288 8.17 0.91 -3.73
N PRO A 289 9.39 1.49 -3.89
CA PRO A 289 10.11 1.47 -5.16
C PRO A 289 10.48 0.07 -5.63
N PHE A 290 10.79 -0.85 -4.71
CA PHE A 290 11.09 -2.23 -5.09
C PHE A 290 9.89 -2.92 -5.74
N GLY A 291 8.68 -2.65 -5.24
CA GLY A 291 7.45 -3.17 -5.82
C GLY A 291 7.18 -2.61 -7.21
N ILE A 292 7.16 -1.28 -7.37
CA ILE A 292 6.82 -0.68 -8.67
C ILE A 292 7.92 -0.84 -9.73
N LEU A 293 9.19 -0.85 -9.34
CA LEU A 293 10.29 -1.18 -10.26
C LEU A 293 10.26 -2.65 -10.64
N GLY A 294 9.98 -3.56 -9.69
CA GLY A 294 9.80 -4.98 -9.98
C GLY A 294 8.67 -5.23 -10.98
N LEU A 295 7.53 -4.56 -10.82
CA LEU A 295 6.43 -4.61 -11.80
C LEU A 295 6.87 -4.20 -13.21
N THR A 296 7.77 -3.22 -13.31
CA THR A 296 8.33 -2.79 -14.60
C THR A 296 9.31 -3.82 -15.14
N VAL A 297 10.30 -4.21 -14.33
CA VAL A 297 11.41 -5.08 -14.76
C VAL A 297 10.88 -6.44 -15.20
N PHE A 298 10.09 -7.11 -14.37
CA PHE A 298 9.53 -8.42 -14.70
C PHE A 298 8.43 -8.35 -15.76
N GLY A 299 7.70 -7.23 -15.83
CA GLY A 299 6.73 -7.00 -16.91
C GLY A 299 7.41 -6.82 -18.28
N VAL A 300 8.56 -6.16 -18.32
CA VAL A 300 9.39 -6.06 -19.54
C VAL A 300 10.09 -7.39 -19.83
N ASP A 301 10.63 -8.08 -18.82
CA ASP A 301 11.31 -9.37 -19.01
C ASP A 301 10.38 -10.43 -19.59
N LEU A 302 9.12 -10.44 -19.13
CA LEU A 302 8.06 -11.29 -19.62
C LEU A 302 7.93 -11.24 -21.14
N LEU A 303 8.15 -10.08 -21.78
CA LEU A 303 8.06 -9.90 -23.23
C LEU A 303 9.09 -10.72 -23.99
N TRP A 304 10.31 -10.82 -23.44
CA TRP A 304 11.38 -11.65 -24.01
C TRP A 304 11.32 -13.10 -23.54
N ALA A 305 10.58 -13.37 -22.47
CA ALA A 305 10.32 -14.71 -21.98
C ALA A 305 9.28 -15.46 -22.83
N VAL A 306 8.36 -14.73 -23.50
CA VAL A 306 7.40 -15.36 -24.41
C VAL A 306 8.15 -16.07 -25.55
N PRO A 307 8.03 -17.40 -25.69
CA PRO A 307 8.78 -18.13 -26.70
C PRO A 307 8.39 -17.67 -28.12
N SER A 308 9.37 -17.25 -28.92
CA SER A 308 9.17 -17.01 -30.35
C SER A 308 9.24 -18.35 -31.08
N TYR A 309 8.09 -18.94 -31.44
CA TYR A 309 8.08 -20.20 -32.21
C TYR A 309 7.19 -20.15 -33.45
N PRO A 310 7.61 -20.88 -34.51
CA PRO A 310 7.06 -20.75 -35.85
C PRO A 310 5.68 -21.38 -35.97
N SER A 311 4.99 -21.02 -37.06
CA SER A 311 3.76 -21.60 -37.57
C SER A 311 3.61 -23.10 -37.27
N LEU A 312 2.71 -23.40 -36.32
CA LEU A 312 2.19 -24.69 -35.88
C LEU A 312 3.06 -25.53 -34.91
N PRO A 313 2.50 -25.77 -33.72
CA PRO A 313 2.25 -27.13 -33.27
C PRO A 313 0.73 -27.40 -33.20
N VAL A 314 0.33 -28.61 -33.58
CA VAL A 314 -1.07 -29.11 -33.54
C VAL A 314 -1.53 -29.42 -32.10
N HIS A 315 -0.63 -29.40 -31.12
CA HIS A 315 -0.90 -29.79 -29.74
C HIS A 315 -0.81 -28.61 -28.78
N PHE A 316 -1.89 -28.42 -28.01
CA PHE A 316 -1.91 -27.51 -26.88
C PHE A 316 -1.20 -28.13 -25.68
N TYR A 317 -0.35 -27.35 -24.98
CA TYR A 317 0.26 -27.76 -23.73
C TYR A 317 -0.78 -27.84 -22.62
N ASP A 318 -0.85 -28.99 -21.96
CA ASP A 318 -1.45 -29.11 -20.63
C ASP A 318 -0.46 -28.66 -19.55
N VAL A 319 -0.92 -28.52 -18.31
CA VAL A 319 -0.08 -28.05 -17.20
C VAL A 319 1.15 -28.92 -16.96
N GLN A 320 1.07 -30.23 -17.18
CA GLN A 320 2.18 -31.14 -16.92
C GLN A 320 3.31 -30.94 -17.93
N ASN A 321 2.96 -30.93 -19.23
CA ASN A 321 3.93 -30.71 -20.29
C ASN A 321 4.45 -29.27 -20.29
N PHE A 322 3.60 -28.29 -19.96
CA PHE A 322 3.98 -26.88 -19.87
C PHE A 322 5.05 -26.64 -18.80
N VAL A 323 4.89 -27.24 -17.61
CA VAL A 323 5.87 -27.09 -16.51
C VAL A 323 7.16 -27.87 -16.79
N ALA A 324 7.08 -28.99 -17.51
CA ALA A 324 8.24 -29.80 -17.85
C ALA A 324 9.19 -29.12 -18.86
N GLU A 325 8.66 -28.27 -19.75
CA GLU A 325 9.45 -27.60 -20.78
C GLU A 325 10.20 -26.38 -20.22
N SER A 326 11.54 -26.43 -20.26
CA SER A 326 12.43 -25.38 -19.73
C SER A 326 12.18 -23.97 -20.29
N LYS A 327 11.63 -23.88 -21.50
CA LYS A 327 11.34 -22.60 -22.19
C LYS A 327 10.23 -21.81 -21.50
N HIS A 328 9.32 -22.46 -20.79
CA HIS A 328 8.21 -21.80 -20.09
C HIS A 328 8.56 -21.37 -18.67
N LEU A 329 9.71 -21.82 -18.13
CA LEU A 329 10.13 -21.51 -16.77
C LEU A 329 10.28 -20.00 -16.54
N ARG A 330 10.84 -19.28 -17.51
CA ARG A 330 11.04 -17.82 -17.41
C ARG A 330 9.71 -17.07 -17.33
N VAL A 331 8.73 -17.43 -18.17
CA VAL A 331 7.36 -16.88 -18.13
C VAL A 331 6.71 -17.09 -16.77
N MET A 332 6.83 -18.30 -16.19
CA MET A 332 6.28 -18.61 -14.88
C MET A 332 6.94 -17.79 -13.77
N ILE A 333 8.27 -17.65 -13.81
CA ILE A 333 9.04 -16.85 -12.85
C ILE A 333 8.64 -15.37 -12.96
N ASP A 334 8.59 -14.82 -14.17
CA ASP A 334 8.25 -13.41 -14.38
C ASP A 334 6.84 -13.10 -13.88
N LEU A 335 5.85 -13.93 -14.22
CA LEU A 335 4.47 -13.73 -13.74
C LEU A 335 4.37 -13.84 -12.21
N PHE A 336 5.07 -14.79 -11.60
CA PHE A 336 5.16 -14.88 -10.15
C PHE A 336 5.80 -13.62 -9.55
N LEU A 337 6.90 -13.13 -10.12
CA LEU A 337 7.63 -11.96 -9.62
C LEU A 337 6.91 -10.64 -9.89
N VAL A 338 6.14 -10.52 -10.97
CA VAL A 338 5.17 -9.43 -11.16
C VAL A 338 4.15 -9.45 -10.02
N GLY A 339 3.61 -10.62 -9.67
CA GLY A 339 2.72 -10.79 -8.51
C GLY A 339 3.38 -10.35 -7.20
N VAL A 340 4.59 -10.85 -6.90
CA VAL A 340 5.37 -10.48 -5.70
C VAL A 340 5.58 -8.97 -5.63
N SER A 341 5.98 -8.37 -6.74
CA SER A 341 6.20 -6.94 -6.86
C SER A 341 4.91 -6.15 -6.60
N GLY A 342 3.77 -6.65 -7.08
CA GLY A 342 2.44 -6.13 -6.79
C GLY A 342 2.11 -6.13 -5.29
N GLY A 343 2.31 -7.26 -4.60
CA GLY A 343 2.07 -7.37 -3.16
C GLY A 343 2.94 -6.42 -2.33
N VAL A 344 4.22 -6.30 -2.68
CA VAL A 344 5.16 -5.35 -2.05
C VAL A 344 4.74 -3.89 -2.29
N PHE A 345 4.12 -3.62 -3.44
CA PHE A 345 3.66 -2.28 -3.82
C PHE A 345 2.37 -1.84 -3.10
N ILE A 346 1.35 -2.70 -3.02
CA ILE A 346 0.01 -2.29 -2.56
C ILE A 346 -0.15 -2.19 -1.04
N VAL A 347 0.46 -3.12 -0.29
CA VAL A 347 0.29 -3.21 1.16
C VAL A 347 0.68 -1.91 1.90
N PRO A 348 1.85 -1.29 1.64
CA PRO A 348 2.24 -0.07 2.35
C PRO A 348 1.35 1.12 1.98
N LEU A 349 0.78 1.16 0.77
CA LEU A 349 -0.10 2.24 0.33
C LEU A 349 -1.45 2.21 1.09
N TYR A 350 -2.04 1.03 1.28
CA TYR A 350 -3.26 0.90 2.09
C TYR A 350 -3.01 1.29 3.55
N ALA A 351 -1.90 0.80 4.13
CA ALA A 351 -1.53 1.15 5.50
C ALA A 351 -1.26 2.66 5.64
N PHE A 352 -0.69 3.29 4.61
CA PHE A 352 -0.46 4.74 4.57
C PHE A 352 -1.75 5.55 4.49
N ILE A 353 -2.71 5.17 3.65
CA ILE A 353 -4.04 5.83 3.61
C ILE A 353 -4.69 5.76 4.99
N GLN A 354 -4.64 4.59 5.65
CA GLN A 354 -5.23 4.39 6.97
C GLN A 354 -4.56 5.20 8.07
N SER A 355 -3.22 5.26 8.08
CA SER A 355 -2.46 5.95 9.13
C SER A 355 -2.47 7.47 8.99
N ARG A 356 -2.61 7.99 7.76
CA ARG A 356 -2.66 9.43 7.48
C ARG A 356 -4.06 10.03 7.51
N SER A 357 -5.10 9.20 7.41
CA SER A 357 -6.49 9.68 7.49
C SER A 357 -6.78 10.24 8.87
N ASN A 358 -7.53 11.35 8.93
CA ASN A 358 -8.00 11.89 10.20
C ASN A 358 -8.99 10.91 10.86
N LYS A 359 -9.14 11.03 12.19
CA LYS A 359 -10.13 10.25 12.94
C LYS A 359 -11.52 10.50 12.36
N GLY A 360 -12.25 9.41 12.04
CA GLY A 360 -13.58 9.50 11.42
C GLY A 360 -13.61 9.87 9.94
N GLU A 361 -12.48 9.91 9.23
CA GLU A 361 -12.42 10.11 7.77
C GLU A 361 -11.82 8.91 6.99
N CYS A 362 -11.31 7.91 7.70
CA CYS A 362 -10.61 6.77 7.10
C CYS A 362 -11.52 5.96 6.15
N ALA A 363 -12.78 5.69 6.52
CA ALA A 363 -13.67 4.93 5.65
C ALA A 363 -14.01 5.72 4.38
N ARG A 364 -14.16 7.05 4.47
CA ARG A 364 -14.34 7.92 3.30
C ARG A 364 -13.11 7.96 2.39
N ALA A 365 -11.90 7.96 2.93
CA ALA A 365 -10.68 7.86 2.13
C ALA A 365 -10.60 6.51 1.37
N ILE A 366 -10.96 5.41 2.03
CA ILE A 366 -11.04 4.08 1.40
C ILE A 366 -12.19 4.01 0.38
N ALA A 367 -13.31 4.69 0.63
CA ALA A 367 -14.39 4.80 -0.35
C ALA A 367 -13.91 5.51 -1.63
N ALA A 368 -13.19 6.62 -1.50
CA ALA A 368 -12.55 7.29 -2.65
C ALA A 368 -11.58 6.35 -3.38
N ASN A 369 -10.79 5.56 -2.64
CA ASN A 369 -9.92 4.55 -3.22
C ASN A 369 -10.70 3.53 -4.06
N ASN A 370 -11.79 2.98 -3.53
CA ASN A 370 -12.59 1.97 -4.24
C ASN A 370 -13.25 2.53 -5.51
N ILE A 371 -13.73 3.78 -5.46
CA ILE A 371 -14.27 4.48 -6.63
C ILE A 371 -13.21 4.60 -7.73
N MET A 372 -12.01 5.05 -7.37
CA MET A 372 -10.92 5.22 -8.33
C MET A 372 -10.41 3.88 -8.87
N ASN A 373 -10.35 2.84 -8.04
CA ASN A 373 -10.00 1.49 -8.49
C ASN A 373 -11.03 0.95 -9.49
N ALA A 374 -12.33 1.11 -9.20
CA ALA A 374 -13.40 0.73 -10.12
C ALA A 374 -13.29 1.48 -11.45
N LEU A 375 -13.02 2.80 -11.41
CA LEU A 375 -12.75 3.60 -12.61
C LEU A 375 -11.60 3.03 -13.42
N PHE A 376 -10.48 2.75 -12.78
CA PHE A 376 -9.27 2.27 -13.45
C PHE A 376 -9.46 0.86 -14.04
N MET A 377 -10.20 -0.03 -13.38
CA MET A 377 -10.55 -1.35 -13.95
C MET A 377 -11.47 -1.24 -15.18
N VAL A 378 -12.41 -0.28 -15.20
CA VAL A 378 -13.25 -0.06 -16.39
C VAL A 378 -12.41 0.56 -17.52
N VAL A 379 -11.56 1.53 -17.21
CA VAL A 379 -10.67 2.15 -18.20
C VAL A 379 -9.67 1.13 -18.76
N SER A 380 -9.18 0.18 -17.97
CA SER A 380 -8.27 -0.86 -18.47
C SER A 380 -8.96 -1.79 -19.47
N ALA A 381 -10.21 -2.15 -19.23
CA ALA A 381 -11.02 -2.91 -20.19
C ALA A 381 -11.20 -2.12 -21.50
N LEU A 382 -11.53 -0.83 -21.43
CA LEU A 382 -11.67 0.03 -22.61
C LEU A 382 -10.34 0.17 -23.38
N VAL A 383 -9.23 0.37 -22.68
CA VAL A 383 -7.89 0.43 -23.29
C VAL A 383 -7.55 -0.89 -23.95
N SER A 384 -7.84 -2.02 -23.31
CA SER A 384 -7.61 -3.35 -23.89
C SER A 384 -8.43 -3.55 -25.17
N ILE A 385 -9.71 -3.13 -25.19
CA ILE A 385 -10.56 -3.20 -26.39
C ILE A 385 -9.97 -2.34 -27.52
N VAL A 386 -9.57 -1.10 -27.23
CA VAL A 386 -8.99 -0.22 -28.24
C VAL A 386 -7.68 -0.79 -28.78
N VAL A 387 -6.78 -1.26 -27.91
CA VAL A 387 -5.47 -1.79 -28.31
C VAL A 387 -5.60 -3.08 -29.12
N LEU A 388 -6.42 -4.03 -28.65
CA LEU A 388 -6.50 -5.37 -29.27
C LEU A 388 -7.47 -5.43 -30.45
N SER A 389 -8.55 -4.66 -30.45
CA SER A 389 -9.62 -4.76 -31.46
C SER A 389 -9.65 -3.59 -32.44
N VAL A 390 -9.14 -2.40 -32.07
CA VAL A 390 -9.16 -1.22 -32.95
C VAL A 390 -7.78 -0.95 -33.55
N LEU A 391 -6.72 -1.04 -32.74
CA LEU A 391 -5.34 -0.90 -33.20
C LEU A 391 -4.74 -2.24 -33.68
N GLU A 392 -5.44 -3.34 -33.45
CA GLU A 392 -5.04 -4.71 -33.83
C GLU A 392 -3.64 -5.09 -33.32
N LEU A 393 -3.22 -4.51 -32.18
CA LEU A 393 -1.97 -4.87 -31.51
C LEU A 393 -2.14 -6.19 -30.74
N SER A 394 -1.04 -6.91 -30.58
CA SER A 394 -1.01 -8.19 -29.86
C SER A 394 -1.11 -8.02 -28.34
N ILE A 395 -1.43 -9.11 -27.64
CA ILE A 395 -1.48 -9.13 -26.16
C ILE A 395 -0.09 -8.85 -25.55
N VAL A 396 0.97 -9.33 -26.20
CA VAL A 396 2.35 -9.06 -25.78
C VAL A 396 2.66 -7.55 -25.87
N GLU A 397 2.22 -6.87 -26.92
CA GLU A 397 2.37 -5.41 -27.05
C GLU A 397 1.54 -4.66 -26.01
N LEU A 398 0.33 -5.13 -25.70
CA LEU A 398 -0.47 -4.58 -24.60
C LEU A 398 0.27 -4.70 -23.25
N PHE A 399 0.87 -5.87 -22.95
CA PHE A 399 1.69 -6.05 -21.74
C PHE A 399 2.94 -5.15 -21.76
N ALA A 400 3.55 -4.93 -22.92
CA ALA A 400 4.67 -4.00 -23.07
C ALA A 400 4.24 -2.55 -22.75
N MET A 401 3.08 -2.13 -23.25
CA MET A 401 2.49 -0.83 -22.92
C MET A 401 2.21 -0.70 -21.41
N MET A 402 1.76 -1.77 -20.75
CA MET A 402 1.56 -1.77 -19.29
C MET A 402 2.88 -1.58 -18.54
N ALA A 403 3.92 -2.32 -18.91
CA ALA A 403 5.22 -2.24 -18.25
C ALA A 403 5.88 -0.86 -18.44
N ILE A 404 5.83 -0.31 -19.67
CA ILE A 404 6.33 1.05 -19.97
C ILE A 404 5.50 2.11 -19.25
N GLY A 405 4.17 1.99 -19.28
CA GLY A 405 3.27 2.89 -18.55
C GLY A 405 3.56 2.91 -17.05
N ASN A 406 3.85 1.75 -16.47
CA ASN A 406 4.18 1.61 -15.06
C ASN A 406 5.49 2.32 -14.69
N PHE A 407 6.49 2.30 -15.57
CA PHE A 407 7.71 3.08 -15.40
C PHE A 407 7.43 4.60 -15.32
N PHE A 408 6.59 5.12 -16.21
CA PHE A 408 6.21 6.54 -16.19
C PHE A 408 5.36 6.90 -14.97
N VAL A 409 4.43 6.03 -14.57
CA VAL A 409 3.64 6.22 -13.35
C VAL A 409 4.55 6.23 -12.13
N ALA A 410 5.57 5.36 -12.08
CA ALA A 410 6.56 5.39 -11.01
C ALA A 410 7.25 6.76 -10.93
N ILE A 411 7.81 7.24 -12.05
CA ILE A 411 8.45 8.56 -12.12
C ILE A 411 7.49 9.66 -11.64
N TYR A 412 6.24 9.62 -12.07
CA TYR A 412 5.24 10.60 -11.68
C TYR A 412 4.96 10.57 -10.17
N VAL A 413 4.66 9.41 -9.59
CA VAL A 413 4.33 9.27 -8.16
C VAL A 413 5.49 9.75 -7.27
N TYR A 414 6.74 9.35 -7.57
CA TYR A 414 7.90 9.75 -6.77
C TYR A 414 8.28 11.22 -6.91
N ARG A 415 8.02 11.84 -8.06
CA ARG A 415 8.19 13.29 -8.23
C ARG A 415 7.18 14.08 -7.42
N GLN A 416 5.97 13.55 -7.26
CA GLN A 416 4.88 14.25 -6.57
C GLN A 416 4.89 14.09 -5.05
N VAL A 417 5.50 13.02 -4.54
CA VAL A 417 5.60 12.74 -3.10
C VAL A 417 7.06 12.55 -2.70
N PRO A 418 7.77 13.65 -2.37
CA PRO A 418 9.19 13.62 -2.00
C PRO A 418 9.49 12.72 -0.79
N GLU A 419 8.54 12.59 0.13
CA GLU A 419 8.62 11.69 1.29
C GLU A 419 8.91 10.24 0.85
N PHE A 420 8.34 9.78 -0.28
CA PHE A 420 8.56 8.42 -0.78
C PHE A 420 10.01 8.22 -1.21
N THR A 421 10.57 9.21 -1.91
CA THR A 421 11.97 9.19 -2.37
C THR A 421 12.94 9.26 -1.19
N GLN A 422 12.66 10.11 -0.20
CA GLN A 422 13.50 10.26 0.99
C GLN A 422 13.52 8.99 1.84
N ARG A 423 12.34 8.40 2.09
CA ARG A 423 12.21 7.12 2.79
C ARG A 423 12.96 6.00 2.06
N PHE A 424 12.90 5.95 0.73
CA PHE A 424 13.66 4.98 -0.05
C PHE A 424 15.17 5.13 0.08
N ILE A 425 15.69 6.37 -0.06
CA ILE A 425 17.12 6.64 0.09
C ILE A 425 17.57 6.28 1.51
N SER A 426 16.82 6.69 2.53
CA SER A 426 17.07 6.34 3.92
C SER A 426 17.06 4.82 4.13
N TYR A 427 16.12 4.12 3.52
CA TYR A 427 16.03 2.66 3.57
C TYR A 427 17.29 2.02 2.94
N LEU A 428 17.67 2.41 1.73
CA LEU A 428 18.87 1.89 1.06
C LEU A 428 20.15 2.15 1.87
N LEU A 429 20.32 3.37 2.37
CA LEU A 429 21.51 3.71 3.16
C LEU A 429 21.56 2.88 4.47
N SER A 430 20.43 2.74 5.14
CA SER A 430 20.34 2.00 6.40
C SER A 430 20.45 0.47 6.26
N HIS A 431 20.35 -0.09 5.04
CA HIS A 431 20.42 -1.53 4.79
C HIS A 431 21.65 -1.96 3.99
N CYS A 432 22.09 -1.15 3.02
CA CYS A 432 23.22 -1.47 2.16
C CYS A 432 24.54 -0.94 2.73
N MET A 433 24.54 0.23 3.37
CA MET A 433 25.78 0.90 3.82
C MET A 433 26.01 0.78 5.33
N TYR A 434 24.95 0.82 6.13
CA TYR A 434 25.02 0.83 7.59
C TYR A 434 24.23 -0.33 8.19
N ARG A 435 24.61 -0.81 9.37
CA ARG A 435 23.73 -1.65 10.20
C ARG A 435 23.19 -0.77 11.31
N VAL A 436 22.10 -0.05 11.01
CA VAL A 436 21.50 0.91 11.94
C VAL A 436 20.69 0.16 12.99
N SER A 437 21.08 0.29 14.24
CA SER A 437 20.33 -0.16 15.42
C SER A 437 19.82 1.08 16.15
N ALA A 438 18.55 1.06 16.53
CA ALA A 438 17.92 2.20 17.20
C ALA A 438 17.27 1.72 18.51
N LYS A 439 17.68 2.32 19.63
CA LYS A 439 17.12 2.05 20.96
C LYS A 439 16.32 3.26 21.42
N GLY A 440 15.17 3.03 22.07
CA GLY A 440 14.34 4.11 22.63
C GLY A 440 13.38 4.77 21.64
N ARG A 441 13.06 4.15 20.49
CA ARG A 441 12.12 4.73 19.50
C ARG A 441 10.75 5.08 20.09
N GLN A 442 10.32 4.35 21.11
CA GLN A 442 9.08 4.57 21.83
C GLN A 442 9.04 5.91 22.60
N HIS A 443 10.19 6.56 22.81
CA HIS A 443 10.24 7.88 23.46
C HIS A 443 9.87 9.01 22.49
N ILE A 444 9.85 8.79 21.17
CA ILE A 444 9.39 9.83 20.24
C ILE A 444 7.86 9.95 20.37
N PRO A 445 7.30 11.11 20.77
CA PRO A 445 5.86 11.28 20.91
C PRO A 445 5.14 11.02 19.59
N GLU A 446 4.07 10.21 19.61
CA GLU A 446 3.29 9.89 18.42
C GLU A 446 2.59 11.14 17.81
N GLN A 447 2.28 12.14 18.64
CA GLN A 447 1.59 13.38 18.26
C GLN A 447 2.17 14.58 19.02
N GLY A 448 1.88 15.79 18.53
CA GLY A 448 2.32 17.05 19.14
C GLY A 448 3.73 17.47 18.74
N ALA A 449 4.09 18.71 19.09
CA ALA A 449 5.40 19.27 18.79
C ALA A 449 6.50 18.59 19.61
N ALA A 450 7.70 18.44 19.03
CA ALA A 450 8.88 18.00 19.77
C ALA A 450 10.17 18.52 19.15
N LEU A 451 11.17 18.82 19.99
CA LEU A 451 12.50 19.21 19.57
C LEU A 451 13.48 18.06 19.80
N ILE A 452 14.07 17.51 18.73
CA ILE A 452 15.16 16.55 18.80
C ILE A 452 16.49 17.31 18.89
N VAL A 453 17.30 16.94 19.88
CA VAL A 453 18.65 17.48 20.07
C VAL A 453 19.64 16.34 19.98
N ALA A 454 20.58 16.41 19.02
CA ALA A 454 21.54 15.34 18.76
C ALA A 454 22.96 15.85 18.52
N ASN A 455 23.94 14.96 18.67
CA ASN A 455 25.33 15.20 18.27
C ASN A 455 25.52 15.12 16.74
N HIS A 456 26.52 15.82 16.21
CA HIS A 456 26.76 15.97 14.77
C HIS A 456 28.11 15.41 14.32
N VAL A 457 28.09 14.18 13.83
CA VAL A 457 29.28 13.38 13.47
C VAL A 457 29.51 13.33 11.96
N SER A 458 28.44 13.30 11.15
CA SER A 458 28.51 13.03 9.70
C SER A 458 27.41 13.76 8.92
N TYR A 459 27.63 13.99 7.62
CA TYR A 459 26.59 14.51 6.72
C TYR A 459 25.37 13.59 6.59
N VAL A 460 25.49 12.31 6.96
CA VAL A 460 24.42 11.30 6.87
C VAL A 460 23.60 11.25 8.17
N ASP A 461 23.98 11.99 9.22
CA ASP A 461 23.29 12.01 10.51
C ASP A 461 21.79 12.27 10.36
N ALA A 462 21.44 13.28 9.56
CA ALA A 462 20.04 13.63 9.31
C ALA A 462 19.26 12.50 8.62
N LEU A 463 19.89 11.78 7.68
CA LEU A 463 19.25 10.66 6.98
C LEU A 463 19.06 9.47 7.91
N ILE A 464 20.04 9.17 8.77
CA ILE A 464 19.94 8.09 9.75
C ILE A 464 18.86 8.42 10.80
N LEU A 465 18.87 9.63 11.35
CA LEU A 465 17.85 10.07 12.31
C LEU A 465 16.45 10.03 11.68
N MET A 466 16.31 10.47 10.43
CA MET A 466 15.05 10.38 9.68
C MET A 466 14.56 8.94 9.53
N GLY A 467 15.44 7.99 9.20
CA GLY A 467 15.11 6.57 9.10
C GLY A 467 14.79 5.90 10.45
N THR A 468 15.32 6.44 11.55
CA THR A 468 15.01 5.94 12.90
C THR A 468 13.78 6.57 13.52
N SER A 469 13.35 7.74 13.03
CA SER A 469 12.17 8.45 13.51
C SER A 469 10.87 7.86 12.94
N THR A 470 9.90 7.65 13.82
CA THR A 470 8.53 7.24 13.46
C THR A 470 7.71 8.38 12.84
N ARG A 471 8.18 9.63 12.95
CA ARG A 471 7.53 10.84 12.42
C ARG A 471 8.45 11.58 11.45
N PRO A 472 7.90 12.30 10.45
CA PRO A 472 8.70 13.21 9.63
C PRO A 472 9.43 14.23 10.51
N VAL A 473 10.72 14.40 10.28
CA VAL A 473 11.59 15.31 11.06
C VAL A 473 12.05 16.44 10.15
N ARG A 474 11.83 17.68 10.56
CA ARG A 474 12.42 18.86 9.91
C ARG A 474 13.81 19.12 10.47
N PHE A 475 14.82 19.04 9.64
CA PHE A 475 16.20 19.28 10.06
C PHE A 475 16.59 20.74 9.87
N VAL A 476 17.16 21.34 10.91
CA VAL A 476 17.84 22.63 10.83
C VAL A 476 19.25 22.39 10.28
N MET A 477 19.56 22.99 9.13
CA MET A 477 20.79 22.70 8.37
C MET A 477 21.48 23.97 7.89
N ASP A 478 22.81 23.99 7.84
CA ASP A 478 23.55 25.14 7.31
C ASP A 478 23.16 25.44 5.85
N LYS A 479 22.93 26.72 5.56
CA LYS A 479 22.48 27.22 4.26
C LYS A 479 23.36 26.72 3.12
N SER A 480 24.69 26.74 3.29
CA SER A 480 25.63 26.35 2.24
C SER A 480 25.47 24.88 1.81
N ILE A 481 25.12 24.00 2.76
CA ILE A 481 24.84 22.59 2.49
C ILE A 481 23.46 22.44 1.86
N SER A 482 22.46 23.15 2.40
CA SER A 482 21.08 23.10 1.91
C SER A 482 20.94 23.60 0.46
N GLU A 483 21.89 24.42 -0.01
CA GLU A 483 21.89 25.02 -1.34
C GLU A 483 22.80 24.31 -2.35
N LEU A 484 23.42 23.18 -1.98
CA LEU A 484 24.24 22.40 -2.90
C LEU A 484 23.47 22.06 -4.20
N PRO A 485 24.08 22.24 -5.39
CA PRO A 485 23.46 21.89 -6.66
C PRO A 485 22.99 20.42 -6.64
N VAL A 486 21.84 20.14 -7.26
CA VAL A 486 21.15 18.83 -7.23
C VAL A 486 20.45 18.51 -5.90
N LEU A 487 21.15 18.63 -4.75
CA LEU A 487 20.58 18.29 -3.43
C LEU A 487 19.58 19.33 -2.90
N LYS A 488 19.69 20.58 -3.33
CA LYS A 488 18.78 21.67 -2.96
C LYS A 488 17.31 21.34 -3.15
N TYR A 489 16.97 20.66 -4.25
CA TYR A 489 15.59 20.27 -4.52
C TYR A 489 15.11 19.24 -3.49
N VAL A 490 15.94 18.25 -3.19
CA VAL A 490 15.62 17.19 -2.22
C VAL A 490 15.43 17.78 -0.82
N PHE A 491 16.36 18.63 -0.36
CA PHE A 491 16.30 19.24 0.97
C PHE A 491 15.12 20.19 1.14
N ARG A 492 14.82 21.00 0.12
CA ARG A 492 13.65 21.90 0.15
C ARG A 492 12.35 21.12 0.31
N HIS A 493 12.23 19.99 -0.37
CA HIS A 493 11.06 19.12 -0.27
C HIS A 493 11.03 18.26 1.00
N ALA A 494 12.19 18.00 1.61
CA ALA A 494 12.31 17.35 2.92
C ALA A 494 11.90 18.27 4.09
N GLY A 495 11.55 19.53 3.80
CA GLY A 495 11.22 20.51 4.82
C GLY A 495 12.43 20.95 5.65
N VAL A 496 13.64 20.84 5.11
CA VAL A 496 14.87 21.34 5.75
C VAL A 496 14.75 22.84 5.98
N ILE A 497 15.11 23.28 7.18
CA ILE A 497 15.11 24.68 7.59
C ILE A 497 16.55 25.20 7.45
N PRO A 498 16.86 26.02 6.43
CA PRO A 498 18.20 26.55 6.24
C PRO A 498 18.52 27.60 7.31
N ILE A 499 19.65 27.43 7.99
CA ILE A 499 20.16 28.38 8.98
C ILE A 499 21.58 28.83 8.60
N CYS A 500 21.99 30.00 9.06
CA CYS A 500 23.36 30.47 8.92
C CYS A 500 23.72 31.37 10.10
N SER A 501 25.01 31.65 10.29
CA SER A 501 25.45 32.62 11.30
C SER A 501 24.80 34.00 11.05
N PRO A 502 24.32 34.70 12.11
CA PRO A 502 23.74 36.03 11.98
C PRO A 502 24.72 37.05 11.40
N ARG A 503 26.04 36.84 11.56
CA ARG A 503 27.08 37.67 10.93
C ARG A 503 27.15 37.49 9.41
N LYS A 504 26.79 36.32 8.89
CA LYS A 504 26.86 36.00 7.45
C LYS A 504 25.57 36.38 6.72
N CYS A 505 24.41 36.09 7.31
CA CYS A 505 23.12 36.45 6.71
C CYS A 505 22.03 36.53 7.80
N ALA A 506 21.78 37.75 8.28
CA ALA A 506 20.81 38.03 9.33
C ALA A 506 19.37 37.62 8.95
N ASP A 507 18.98 37.81 7.68
CA ASP A 507 17.64 37.48 7.21
C ASP A 507 17.35 35.98 7.18
N THR A 508 18.32 35.17 6.74
CA THR A 508 18.16 33.71 6.75
C THR A 508 18.13 33.19 8.19
N TYR A 509 18.96 33.74 9.09
CA TYR A 509 18.90 33.40 10.51
C TYR A 509 17.52 33.71 11.11
N ARG A 510 16.95 34.89 10.85
CA ARG A 510 15.62 35.28 11.34
C ARG A 510 14.52 34.34 10.81
N ARG A 511 14.50 34.11 9.50
CA ARG A 511 13.53 33.21 8.85
C ARG A 511 13.63 31.76 9.36
N ALA A 512 14.84 31.29 9.69
CA ALA A 512 15.01 29.96 10.25
C ALA A 512 14.24 29.80 11.57
N PHE A 513 14.33 30.79 12.47
CA PHE A 513 13.58 30.77 13.73
C PHE A 513 12.07 30.89 13.52
N GLU A 514 11.61 31.72 12.58
CA GLU A 514 10.18 31.82 12.21
C GLU A 514 9.65 30.47 11.68
N GLN A 515 10.44 29.78 10.83
CA GLN A 515 10.07 28.46 10.31
C GLN A 515 10.07 27.37 11.37
N ILE A 516 11.02 27.40 12.31
CA ILE A 516 11.06 26.47 13.45
C ILE A 516 9.82 26.68 14.32
N GLU A 517 9.51 27.93 14.66
CA GLU A 517 8.35 28.29 15.45
C GLU A 517 7.05 27.83 14.78
N GLN A 518 6.89 28.11 13.49
CA GLN A 518 5.75 27.64 12.72
C GLN A 518 5.64 26.11 12.72
N ALA A 519 6.73 25.39 12.42
CA ALA A 519 6.73 23.93 12.40
C ALA A 519 6.35 23.32 13.76
N LEU A 520 6.88 23.87 14.86
CA LEU A 520 6.53 23.43 16.20
C LEU A 520 5.07 23.76 16.54
N ASN A 521 4.56 24.93 16.18
CA ASN A 521 3.16 25.30 16.37
C ASN A 521 2.20 24.42 15.56
N ASP A 522 2.62 23.96 14.38
CA ASP A 522 1.90 22.99 13.54
C ASP A 522 1.99 21.55 14.10
N GLY A 523 2.67 21.36 15.24
CA GLY A 523 2.82 20.07 15.91
C GLY A 523 3.83 19.15 15.25
N GLU A 524 4.75 19.67 14.42
CA GLU A 524 5.80 18.88 13.76
C GLU A 524 7.00 18.60 14.68
N VAL A 525 7.88 17.70 14.26
CA VAL A 525 9.12 17.38 14.96
C VAL A 525 10.28 18.10 14.28
N VAL A 526 11.01 18.92 15.03
CA VAL A 526 12.19 19.65 14.53
C VAL A 526 13.44 19.03 15.13
N CYS A 527 14.48 18.81 14.34
CA CYS A 527 15.78 18.33 14.80
C CYS A 527 16.84 19.40 14.59
N ILE A 528 17.62 19.65 15.64
CA ILE A 528 18.77 20.55 15.63
C ILE A 528 20.01 19.83 16.17
N PHE A 529 21.15 20.15 15.55
CA PHE A 529 22.48 19.77 15.98
C PHE A 529 23.16 20.98 16.64
N PRO A 530 23.12 21.14 17.98
CA PRO A 530 23.47 22.41 18.61
C PRO A 530 24.96 22.78 18.55
N GLU A 531 25.82 21.86 18.13
CA GLU A 531 27.26 22.10 17.88
C GLU A 531 27.47 23.13 16.75
N GLY A 532 26.57 23.14 15.76
CA GLY A 532 26.61 24.03 14.59
C GLY A 532 27.73 23.74 13.59
N ARG A 533 28.53 22.69 13.83
CA ARG A 533 29.56 22.15 12.92
C ARG A 533 29.70 20.66 13.15
N LEU A 534 30.21 19.95 12.14
CA LEU A 534 30.58 18.54 12.30
C LEU A 534 31.79 18.43 13.24
N THR A 535 31.80 17.39 14.08
CA THR A 535 32.94 17.10 14.96
C THR A 535 34.21 16.85 14.13
N SER A 536 35.36 17.26 14.70
CA SER A 536 36.68 17.16 14.08
C SER A 536 37.57 16.10 14.74
N ASN A 537 37.21 15.64 15.94
CA ASN A 537 37.92 14.61 16.71
C ASN A 537 37.02 13.41 17.07
N GLY A 538 35.72 13.48 16.80
CA GLY A 538 34.76 12.41 17.13
C GLY A 538 34.10 12.58 18.50
N GLU A 539 34.48 13.59 19.26
CA GLU A 539 33.89 13.94 20.55
C GLU A 539 32.74 14.95 20.38
N LEU A 540 31.90 15.05 21.40
CA LEU A 540 30.77 16.00 21.46
C LEU A 540 31.30 17.43 21.60
N GLY A 541 30.95 18.30 20.66
CA GLY A 541 31.25 19.74 20.73
C GLY A 541 30.35 20.51 21.70
N GLU A 542 30.75 21.74 22.01
CA GLU A 542 29.95 22.65 22.85
C GLU A 542 28.63 23.02 22.17
N PHE A 543 27.53 22.92 22.93
CA PHE A 543 26.21 23.32 22.44
C PHE A 543 26.05 24.84 22.43
N ARG A 544 25.54 25.37 21.31
CA ARG A 544 25.35 26.81 21.11
C ARG A 544 24.00 27.29 21.68
N PRO A 545 23.88 28.59 22.06
CA PRO A 545 22.65 29.17 22.63
C PRO A 545 21.41 29.14 21.71
N GLY A 546 21.54 28.71 20.45
CA GLY A 546 20.43 28.66 19.51
C GLY A 546 19.30 27.74 19.98
N VAL A 547 19.63 26.64 20.69
CA VAL A 547 18.63 25.70 21.23
C VAL A 547 17.80 26.32 22.35
N GLU A 548 18.41 27.12 23.22
CA GLU A 548 17.72 27.83 24.31
C GLU A 548 16.72 28.84 23.74
N LYS A 549 17.12 29.61 22.73
CA LYS A 549 16.23 30.55 22.04
C LYS A 549 15.01 29.89 21.40
N ILE A 550 15.15 28.66 20.92
CA ILE A 550 14.01 27.90 20.37
C ILE A 550 13.05 27.54 21.50
N LEU A 551 13.58 27.03 22.63
CA LEU A 551 12.78 26.59 23.77
C LEU A 551 12.12 27.74 24.54
N GLU A 552 12.76 28.91 24.58
CA GLU A 552 12.18 30.14 25.13
C GLU A 552 10.95 30.61 24.34
N ARG A 553 10.98 30.48 23.01
CA ARG A 553 9.85 30.83 22.14
C ARG A 553 8.77 29.74 22.12
N ASN A 554 9.20 28.49 22.09
CA ASN A 554 8.35 27.32 21.95
C ASN A 554 8.70 26.30 23.03
N PRO A 555 8.06 26.37 24.22
CA PRO A 555 8.25 25.40 25.28
C PRO A 555 7.63 24.06 24.90
N VAL A 556 8.40 23.25 24.17
CA VAL A 556 8.00 21.93 23.64
C VAL A 556 8.84 20.82 24.29
N PRO A 557 8.34 19.57 24.35
CA PRO A 557 9.12 18.43 24.81
C PRO A 557 10.43 18.25 24.02
N VAL A 558 11.53 17.96 24.72
CA VAL A 558 12.86 17.79 24.11
C VAL A 558 13.29 16.33 24.16
N ILE A 559 13.81 15.82 23.05
CA ILE A 559 14.25 14.42 22.90
C ILE A 559 15.76 14.42 22.64
N PRO A 560 16.59 14.11 23.64
CA PRO A 560 18.01 13.94 23.44
C PRO A 560 18.29 12.65 22.65
N MET A 561 19.16 12.72 21.65
CA MET A 561 19.57 11.58 20.84
C MET A 561 21.09 11.53 20.68
N ALA A 562 21.66 10.33 20.70
CA ALA A 562 23.07 10.10 20.45
C ALA A 562 23.30 9.17 19.26
N LEU A 563 24.13 9.62 18.33
CA LEU A 563 24.63 8.89 17.17
C LEU A 563 26.02 8.32 17.49
N LYS A 564 26.14 7.00 17.54
CA LYS A 564 27.40 6.27 17.75
C LYS A 564 27.86 5.56 16.48
N GLY A 565 29.18 5.41 16.31
CA GLY A 565 29.77 4.57 15.25
C GLY A 565 29.91 5.24 13.87
N LEU A 566 29.55 6.52 13.74
CA LEU A 566 29.70 7.28 12.49
C LEU A 566 31.10 7.89 12.27
N TRP A 567 31.89 8.00 13.34
CA TRP A 567 33.28 8.48 13.29
C TRP A 567 34.21 7.45 12.61
N GLY A 568 34.93 7.87 11.56
CA GLY A 568 35.72 6.97 10.70
C GLY A 568 34.94 6.34 9.54
N SER A 569 33.71 6.79 9.28
CA SER A 569 32.96 6.45 8.06
C SER A 569 33.37 7.36 6.89
N PHE A 570 33.02 6.95 5.66
CA PHE A 570 33.25 7.72 4.43
C PHE A 570 32.74 9.18 4.46
N PHE A 571 31.75 9.45 5.32
CA PHE A 571 31.09 10.75 5.45
C PHE A 571 31.58 11.56 6.68
N SER A 572 32.59 11.06 7.40
CA SER A 572 33.20 11.74 8.56
C SER A 572 34.54 12.38 8.21
N HIS A 573 35.03 13.29 9.06
CA HIS A 573 36.27 14.03 8.84
C HIS A 573 37.55 13.33 9.33
N LYS A 574 37.46 12.09 9.86
CA LYS A 574 38.56 11.43 10.59
C LYS A 574 39.88 11.35 9.81
N ASP A 575 39.83 11.10 8.51
CA ASP A 575 41.03 10.91 7.68
C ASP A 575 41.18 11.98 6.57
N GLY A 576 40.36 13.04 6.56
CA GLY A 576 40.32 14.08 5.51
C GLY A 576 38.94 14.72 5.38
N HIS A 577 38.72 15.59 4.39
CA HIS A 577 37.38 16.14 4.14
C HIS A 577 36.38 15.04 3.81
N ALA A 578 35.20 15.06 4.43
CA ALA A 578 34.13 14.08 4.15
C ALA A 578 33.84 13.99 2.64
N LEU A 579 33.44 12.80 2.17
CA LEU A 579 33.14 12.49 0.75
C LEU A 579 34.34 12.46 -0.22
N THR A 580 35.59 12.67 0.23
CA THR A 580 36.75 12.74 -0.67
C THR A 580 37.51 11.41 -0.86
N LYS A 581 37.17 10.35 -0.12
CA LYS A 581 37.89 9.06 -0.15
C LYS A 581 37.08 7.93 -0.81
N ARG A 582 37.67 6.75 -1.02
CA ARG A 582 36.86 5.56 -1.40
C ARG A 582 36.16 5.02 -0.15
N PRO A 583 34.91 4.54 -0.23
CA PRO A 583 34.23 3.94 0.91
C PRO A 583 34.95 2.65 1.34
N THR A 584 35.69 2.70 2.44
CA THR A 584 36.48 1.57 2.98
C THR A 584 35.72 0.72 4.00
N ARG A 585 34.57 1.20 4.49
CA ARG A 585 33.78 0.57 5.55
C ARG A 585 32.32 0.41 5.11
N PHE A 586 32.00 -0.72 4.48
CA PHE A 586 30.62 -1.19 4.30
C PHE A 586 30.15 -1.88 5.60
N TRP A 587 28.86 -1.74 5.94
CA TRP A 587 28.23 -2.38 7.11
C TRP A 587 28.75 -1.92 8.47
N SER A 588 29.13 -0.65 8.59
CA SER A 588 29.48 -0.08 9.89
C SER A 588 28.26 -0.10 10.82
N LYS A 589 28.43 -0.60 12.05
CA LYS A 589 27.38 -0.53 13.07
C LYS A 589 27.19 0.92 13.47
N VAL A 590 25.96 1.42 13.31
CA VAL A 590 25.56 2.74 13.77
C VAL A 590 24.46 2.53 14.81
N ASP A 591 24.70 2.99 16.03
CA ASP A 591 23.70 2.94 17.09
C ASP A 591 23.12 4.33 17.28
N VAL A 592 21.79 4.42 17.19
CA VAL A 592 21.02 5.61 17.56
C VAL A 592 20.38 5.32 18.91
N VAL A 593 20.79 6.08 19.94
CA VAL A 593 20.21 5.97 21.28
C VAL A 593 19.30 7.17 21.51
N ILE A 594 18.01 6.91 21.71
CA ILE A 594 16.98 7.92 21.93
C ILE A 594 16.67 7.95 23.42
N GLY A 595 17.01 9.06 24.08
CA GLY A 595 16.76 9.26 25.51
C GLY A 595 15.29 9.48 25.84
N GLU A 596 14.99 9.55 27.13
CA GLU A 596 13.65 9.89 27.61
C GLU A 596 13.27 11.33 27.25
N VAL A 597 11.96 11.57 27.10
CA VAL A 597 11.45 12.90 26.77
C VAL A 597 11.60 13.82 27.97
N LEU A 598 12.30 14.93 27.76
CA LEU A 598 12.44 15.98 28.75
C LEU A 598 11.23 16.92 28.66
N SER A 599 10.60 17.17 29.81
CA SER A 599 9.49 18.11 29.90
C SER A 599 9.93 19.53 29.51
N PRO A 600 9.00 20.36 28.98
CA PRO A 600 9.24 21.76 28.65
C PRO A 600 9.37 22.62 29.92
N ALA A 601 10.42 22.37 30.69
CA ALA A 601 10.93 23.25 31.73
C ALA A 601 12.05 24.13 31.11
N PRO A 602 12.53 25.19 31.77
CA PRO A 602 13.70 25.93 31.30
C PRO A 602 14.92 25.01 31.28
N LEU A 603 15.16 24.38 30.13
CA LEU A 603 16.29 23.51 29.87
C LEU A 603 17.45 24.37 29.35
N ASN A 604 18.59 24.30 30.05
CA ASN A 604 19.80 24.97 29.61
C ASN A 604 20.57 24.10 28.60
N ARG A 605 21.26 24.73 27.64
CA ARG A 605 22.12 24.03 26.66
C ARG A 605 23.13 23.07 27.29
N HIS A 606 23.67 23.39 28.48
CA HIS A 606 24.61 22.53 29.21
C HIS A 606 23.94 21.27 29.76
N GLN A 607 22.69 21.36 30.22
CA GLN A 607 21.92 20.18 30.64
C GLN A 607 21.62 19.29 29.44
N LEU A 608 21.21 19.88 28.31
CA LEU A 608 20.98 19.13 27.06
C LEU A 608 22.26 18.46 26.55
N GLN A 609 23.39 19.15 26.63
CA GLN A 609 24.69 18.60 26.27
C GLN A 609 25.06 17.41 27.16
N GLN A 610 24.87 17.53 28.48
CA GLN A 610 25.10 16.44 29.42
C GLN A 610 24.22 15.22 29.11
N GLN A 611 22.93 15.44 28.83
CA GLN A 611 22.00 14.37 28.46
C GLN A 611 22.46 13.63 27.19
N VAL A 612 22.91 14.35 26.16
CA VAL A 612 23.45 13.72 24.95
C VAL A 612 24.78 13.01 25.21
N GLN A 613 25.63 13.57 26.08
CA GLN A 613 26.89 12.96 26.50
C GLN A 613 26.66 11.63 27.25
N ASP A 614 25.70 11.60 28.18
CA ASP A 614 25.35 10.39 28.95
C ASP A 614 24.83 9.28 28.02
N LEU A 615 24.11 9.65 26.95
CA LEU A 615 23.67 8.71 25.92
C LEU A 615 24.83 8.19 25.07
N LEU A 616 25.91 8.97 24.87
CA LEU A 616 27.12 8.56 24.15
C LEU A 616 27.94 7.54 24.92
N GLY A 617 27.83 7.51 26.25
CA GLY A 617 28.47 6.53 27.14
C GLY A 617 29.78 7.06 27.69
#